data_AF-A0AAE0ARU6-F1
#
_entry.id   AF-A0AAE0ARU6-F1
#
_cell.length_a   1.000
_cell.length_b   1.000
_cell.length_c   1.000
_cell.angle_alpha   90.00
_cell.angle_beta   90.00
_cell.angle_gamma   90.00
#
_symmetry.space_group_name_H-M   'P 1'
#
loop_
_entity.id
_entity.type
_entity.pdbx_description
1 polymer ?
#
loop_
_entity_poly.entity_id
_entity_poly.type
_entity_poly.pdbx_seq_one_letter_code
_entity_poly.pdbx_strand_id
1 'polypeptide(L)'
;MGECLGQLIGELVDIDVEVTGECFGKYMRIKVATDVSKPLKRFLREELLNKGEESLLLLRYEKLPEYCYHCGIIRHSYQECHDQKEGDMKGVDMDFDYGP
;
A
#
# COMPACT_ATOMS: atom_id res chain seq x y z
N MET A 1 6.25 14.35 -9.34
CA MET A 1 5.79 13.87 -8.01
C MET A 1 5.43 12.39 -8.05
N GLY A 2 4.49 11.98 -8.92
CA GLY A 2 4.10 10.57 -9.05
C GLY A 2 5.27 9.62 -9.37
N GLU A 3 6.21 10.04 -10.21
CA GLU A 3 7.39 9.22 -10.54
C GLU A 3 8.23 8.88 -9.31
N CYS A 4 8.59 9.89 -8.50
CA CYS A 4 9.34 9.70 -7.27
C CYS A 4 8.60 8.78 -6.29
N LEU A 5 7.29 9.00 -6.10
CA LEU A 5 6.46 8.16 -5.24
C LEU A 5 6.43 6.71 -5.72
N GLY A 6 6.29 6.50 -7.04
CA GLY A 6 6.31 5.17 -7.64
C GLY A 6 7.63 4.44 -7.36
N GLN A 7 8.76 5.11 -7.59
CA GLN A 7 10.10 4.57 -7.35
C GLN A 7 10.37 4.23 -5.87
N LEU A 8 9.76 4.98 -4.95
CA LEU A 8 9.85 4.69 -3.52
C LEU A 8 9.04 3.46 -3.13
N ILE A 9 8.00 3.10 -3.90
CA ILE A 9 7.16 1.92 -3.63
C ILE A 9 7.73 0.68 -4.32
N GLY A 10 8.15 0.79 -5.58
CA GLY A 10 8.65 -0.30 -6.39
C GLY A 10 9.20 0.19 -7.73
N GLU A 11 9.27 -0.70 -8.72
CA GLU A 11 9.63 -0.30 -10.08
C GLU A 11 8.42 0.35 -10.75
N LEU A 12 8.53 1.63 -11.12
CA LEU A 12 7.45 2.37 -11.74
C LEU A 12 7.12 1.82 -13.13
N VAL A 13 5.86 1.45 -13.35
CA VAL A 13 5.36 0.95 -14.63
C VAL A 13 4.53 1.99 -15.35
N ASP A 14 3.62 2.66 -14.63
CA ASP A 14 2.69 3.64 -15.22
C ASP A 14 2.14 4.59 -14.15
N ILE A 15 1.69 5.77 -14.58
CA ILE A 15 0.99 6.73 -13.73
C ILE A 15 -0.30 7.09 -14.45
N ASP A 16 -1.44 6.97 -13.76
CA ASP A 16 -2.75 7.36 -14.29
C ASP A 16 -2.87 8.89 -14.30
N VAL A 17 -2.44 9.49 -15.41
CA VAL A 17 -2.50 10.94 -15.69
C VAL A 17 -3.35 11.19 -16.91
N GLU A 18 -4.07 12.31 -16.93
CA GLU A 18 -4.68 12.79 -18.18
C GLU A 18 -3.61 13.20 -19.21
N VAL A 19 -4.02 13.45 -20.45
CA VAL A 19 -3.12 13.87 -21.54
C VAL A 19 -2.35 15.16 -21.20
N THR A 20 -2.88 15.98 -20.29
CA THR A 20 -2.23 17.20 -19.79
C THR A 20 -1.13 16.92 -18.76
N GLY A 21 -0.99 15.68 -18.29
CA GLY A 21 -0.08 15.30 -17.20
C GLY A 21 -0.63 15.60 -15.80
N GLU A 22 -1.90 16.04 -15.71
CA GLU A 22 -2.54 16.36 -14.44
C GLU A 22 -3.24 15.13 -13.85
N CYS A 23 -3.13 14.99 -12.53
CA CYS A 23 -3.89 14.01 -11.75
C CYS A 23 -5.10 14.73 -11.11
N PHE A 24 -6.31 14.39 -11.52
CA PHE A 24 -7.53 14.92 -10.90
C PHE A 24 -8.15 13.92 -9.92
N GLY A 25 -8.45 14.38 -8.70
CA GLY A 25 -9.20 13.61 -7.72
C GLY A 25 -8.55 13.57 -6.33
N LYS A 26 -9.14 12.76 -5.44
CA LYS A 26 -8.67 12.57 -4.06
C LYS A 26 -7.45 11.65 -3.96
N TYR A 27 -7.11 10.94 -5.03
CA TYR A 27 -6.07 9.91 -5.06
C TYR A 27 -5.25 10.04 -6.34
N MET A 28 -3.96 9.72 -6.24
CA MET A 28 -3.08 9.47 -7.38
C MET A 28 -2.95 7.97 -7.56
N ARG A 29 -3.16 7.48 -8.77
CA ARG A 29 -3.03 6.06 -9.10
C ARG A 29 -1.71 5.81 -9.80
N ILE A 30 -0.91 4.94 -9.21
CA ILE A 30 0.42 4.59 -9.71
C ILE A 30 0.46 3.08 -9.85
N LYS A 31 0.93 2.61 -11.00
CA LYS A 31 1.19 1.20 -11.26
C LYS A 31 2.67 0.94 -11.04
N VAL A 32 2.98 0.02 -10.15
CA VAL A 32 4.35 -0.40 -9.83
C VAL A 32 4.49 -1.91 -9.92
N ALA A 33 5.64 -2.38 -10.38
CA ALA A 33 6.06 -3.76 -10.19
C ALA A 33 6.71 -3.88 -8.81
N THR A 34 6.25 -4.87 -8.05
CA THR A 34 6.72 -5.12 -6.68
C THR A 34 6.96 -6.60 -6.47
N ASP A 35 7.87 -6.90 -5.55
CA ASP A 35 8.18 -8.26 -5.13
C ASP A 35 7.10 -8.80 -4.19
N VAL A 36 6.26 -9.69 -4.69
CA VAL A 36 5.13 -10.27 -3.94
C VAL A 36 5.55 -11.17 -2.78
N SER A 37 6.83 -11.58 -2.71
CA SER A 37 7.35 -12.34 -1.58
C SER A 37 7.58 -11.48 -0.34
N LYS A 38 7.51 -10.15 -0.49
CA LYS A 38 7.69 -9.18 0.60
C LYS A 38 6.35 -8.55 0.98
N PRO A 39 6.21 -8.11 2.25
CA PRO A 39 5.07 -7.33 2.67
C PRO A 39 4.89 -6.06 1.83
N LEU A 40 3.66 -5.79 1.43
CA LEU A 40 3.29 -4.53 0.79
C LEU A 40 3.43 -3.36 1.77
N LYS A 41 3.94 -2.23 1.28
CA LYS A 41 4.06 -1.00 2.08
C LYS A 41 2.66 -0.42 2.34
N ARG A 42 2.31 -0.18 3.60
CA ARG A 42 1.01 0.44 3.97
C ARG A 42 1.05 1.97 3.99
N PHE A 43 2.22 2.51 4.30
CA PHE A 43 2.44 3.95 4.40
C PHE A 43 3.79 4.33 3.80
N LEU A 44 3.88 5.58 3.36
CA LEU A 44 5.11 6.20 2.90
C LEU A 44 5.27 7.54 3.64
N ARG A 45 6.44 7.79 4.23
CA ARG A 45 6.76 9.05 4.93
C ARG A 45 7.73 9.82 4.06
N GLU A 46 7.30 10.95 3.51
CA GLU A 46 8.11 11.75 2.59
C GLU A 46 7.79 13.24 2.69
N GLU A 47 8.78 14.07 2.41
CA GLU A 47 8.61 15.52 2.33
C GLU A 47 8.15 15.92 0.92
N LEU A 48 6.83 16.08 0.72
CA LEU A 48 6.27 16.28 -0.63
C LEU A 48 6.33 17.71 -1.15
N LEU A 49 6.42 18.68 -0.25
CA LEU A 49 6.28 20.11 -0.57
C LEU A 49 7.58 20.90 -0.37
N ASN A 50 8.68 20.24 -0.01
CA ASN A 50 9.97 20.89 0.33
C ASN A 50 9.80 22.04 1.36
N LYS A 51 8.90 21.85 2.32
CA LYS A 51 8.55 22.84 3.36
C LYS A 51 9.07 22.47 4.75
N GLY A 52 9.90 21.44 4.85
CA GLY A 52 10.38 20.86 6.10
C GLY A 52 9.34 20.02 6.85
N GLU A 53 8.16 19.79 6.26
CA GLU A 53 7.08 18.99 6.86
C GLU A 53 6.99 17.61 6.20
N GLU A 54 7.22 16.56 7.00
CA GLU A 54 6.99 15.18 6.58
C GLU A 54 5.49 14.93 6.37
N SER A 55 5.13 14.37 5.22
CA SER A 55 3.78 13.91 4.92
C SER A 55 3.72 12.38 5.07
N LEU A 56 2.69 11.90 5.77
CA LEU A 56 2.36 10.48 5.81
C LEU A 56 1.35 10.17 4.71
N LEU A 57 1.81 9.47 3.68
CA LEU A 57 0.99 8.97 2.59
C LEU A 57 0.47 7.58 2.93
N LEU A 58 -0.85 7.44 2.96
CA LEU A 58 -1.51 6.15 3.04
C LEU A 58 -1.54 5.50 1.64
N LEU A 59 -1.04 4.28 1.54
CA LEU A 59 -1.07 3.50 0.30
C LEU A 59 -2.31 2.62 0.27
N ARG A 60 -3.07 2.71 -0.83
CA ARG A 60 -4.23 1.88 -1.08
C ARG A 60 -3.96 1.03 -2.32
N TYR A 61 -4.11 -0.28 -2.17
CA TYR A 61 -3.93 -1.23 -3.26
C TYR A 61 -5.31 -1.65 -3.79
N GLU A 62 -5.45 -1.67 -5.11
CA GLU A 62 -6.64 -2.18 -5.78
C GLU A 62 -6.35 -3.57 -6.35
N LYS A 63 -7.35 -4.46 -6.32
CA LYS A 63 -7.31 -5.78 -6.99
C LYS A 63 -6.19 -6.71 -6.51
N LEU A 64 -5.87 -6.71 -5.22
CA LEU A 64 -4.95 -7.70 -4.64
C LEU A 64 -5.63 -9.09 -4.59
N PRO A 65 -5.01 -10.15 -5.14
CA PRO A 65 -5.40 -11.52 -4.82
C PRO A 65 -5.04 -11.84 -3.36
N GLU A 66 -5.40 -13.03 -2.85
CA GLU A 66 -5.17 -13.52 -1.46
C GLU A 66 -4.08 -12.77 -0.68
N TYR A 67 -4.50 -11.73 0.05
CA TYR A 67 -3.64 -10.80 0.78
C TYR A 67 -3.86 -10.96 2.28
N CYS A 68 -2.75 -11.05 3.02
CA CYS A 68 -2.80 -11.16 4.46
C CYS A 68 -2.76 -9.79 5.13
N TYR A 69 -3.86 -9.38 5.77
CA TYR A 69 -3.95 -8.12 6.53
C TYR A 69 -3.09 -8.11 7.81
N HIS A 70 -2.61 -9.26 8.26
CA HIS A 70 -1.65 -9.35 9.37
C HIS A 70 -0.23 -9.02 8.91
N CYS A 71 0.39 -9.91 8.12
CA CYS A 71 1.80 -9.78 7.74
C CYS A 71 2.04 -8.98 6.45
N GLY A 72 0.99 -8.64 5.69
CA GLY A 72 1.07 -7.82 4.49
C GLY A 72 1.58 -8.53 3.23
N ILE A 73 1.70 -9.85 3.23
CA ILE A 73 2.18 -10.63 2.09
C ILE A 73 1.01 -11.04 1.19
N ILE A 74 1.23 -11.02 -0.14
CA ILE A 74 0.32 -11.59 -1.13
C ILE A 74 0.68 -13.07 -1.29
N ARG A 75 -0.24 -13.98 -0.95
CA ARG A 75 -0.22 -15.45 -1.22
C ARG A 75 -1.17 -16.22 -0.31
N HIS A 76 -1.59 -15.63 0.81
CA HIS A 76 -2.38 -16.33 1.82
C HIS A 76 -3.34 -15.36 2.51
N SER A 77 -4.40 -15.92 3.08
CA SER A 77 -5.34 -15.17 3.90
C SER A 77 -4.83 -14.97 5.34
N TYR A 78 -5.48 -14.11 6.12
CA TYR A 78 -5.18 -13.97 7.55
C TYR A 78 -5.17 -15.33 8.27
N GLN A 79 -6.14 -16.20 7.97
CA GLN A 79 -6.34 -17.49 8.65
C GLN A 79 -5.18 -18.46 8.45
N GLU A 80 -4.47 -18.33 7.32
CA GLU A 80 -3.35 -19.20 6.93
C GLU A 80 -1.99 -18.58 7.28
N CYS A 81 -1.99 -17.45 8.00
CA CYS A 81 -0.77 -16.73 8.30
C CYS A 81 0.06 -17.46 9.36
N HIS A 82 1.27 -17.88 8.96
CA HIS A 82 2.22 -18.55 9.85
C HIS A 82 2.88 -17.60 10.87
N ASP A 83 2.74 -16.29 10.69
CA ASP A 83 3.23 -15.27 11.64
C ASP A 83 2.22 -14.99 12.78
N GLN A 84 1.13 -15.76 12.88
CA GLN A 84 0.22 -15.71 14.02
C GLN A 84 0.96 -16.16 15.29
N LYS A 85 1.11 -15.27 16.26
CA LYS A 85 1.59 -15.64 17.59
C LYS A 85 0.44 -16.22 18.41
N GLU A 86 0.72 -17.21 19.26
CA GLU A 86 -0.22 -17.75 20.24
C GLU A 86 -0.71 -16.62 21.17
N GLY A 87 -1.84 -16.00 20.83
CA GLY A 87 -2.37 -14.83 21.53
C GLY A 87 -3.40 -14.00 20.74
N ASP A 88 -3.40 -14.07 19.41
CA ASP A 88 -4.34 -13.31 18.55
C ASP A 88 -5.78 -13.86 18.55
N MET A 89 -6.03 -15.00 19.20
CA MET A 89 -7.35 -15.64 19.28
C MET A 89 -8.28 -15.03 20.35
N LYS A 90 -8.37 -13.70 20.41
CA LYS A 90 -9.47 -13.06 21.13
C LYS A 90 -10.07 -11.97 20.27
N GLY A 91 -11.13 -12.35 19.56
CA GLY A 91 -12.11 -11.51 18.88
C GLY A 91 -11.81 -10.02 18.95
N VAL A 92 -10.96 -9.58 18.04
CA VAL A 92 -10.84 -8.17 17.77
C VAL A 92 -11.65 -7.96 16.50
N ASP A 93 -12.76 -7.22 16.60
CA ASP A 93 -13.26 -6.42 15.50
C ASP A 93 -12.10 -5.49 15.11
N MET A 94 -11.18 -5.97 14.29
CA MET A 94 -10.27 -5.10 13.59
C MET A 94 -11.06 -4.62 12.40
N ASP A 95 -11.72 -3.47 12.53
CA ASP A 95 -12.14 -2.69 11.38
C ASP A 95 -10.87 -2.31 10.62
N PHE A 96 -10.37 -3.20 9.75
CA PHE A 96 -9.36 -2.82 8.81
C PHE A 96 -10.06 -1.87 7.84
N ASP A 97 -9.70 -0.59 7.88
CA ASP A 97 -10.17 0.44 6.94
C ASP A 97 -9.98 0.05 5.45
N TYR A 98 -9.28 -1.07 5.17
CA TYR A 98 -8.83 -1.51 3.86
C TYR A 98 -9.13 -3.00 3.54
N GLY A 99 -9.94 -3.70 4.33
CA GLY A 99 -10.32 -5.11 4.13
C GLY A 99 -10.99 -5.75 5.35
N PRO A 100 -11.34 -7.05 5.38
CA PRO A 100 -11.84 -7.68 6.60
C PRO A 100 -10.77 -7.78 7.68
#